data_AF-A0A9Q0LKP3-F1
#
_entry.id   AF-A0A9Q0LKP3-F1
#
_cell.length_a   1.000
_cell.length_b   1.000
_cell.length_c   1.000
_cell.angle_alpha   90.00
_cell.angle_beta   90.00
_cell.angle_gamma   90.00
#
_symmetry.space_group_name_H-M   'P 1'
#
loop_
_entity.id
_entity.type
_entity.pdbx_description
1 polymer ?
#
loop_
_entity_poly.entity_id
_entity_poly.type
_entity_poly.pdbx_seq_one_letter_code
_entity_poly.pdbx_strand_id
1 'polypeptide(L)'
;MQNEISTTIPNTNKMEKIMENIFHNQETSDIKFIVGNEKEEIFAHKLILSISSSYWKNQFYPPNWDQQEQKKMIEIFIPDVPVQYFVTILKFLYSRKLDLGDETIEEILHLADRFKIPTLIEYCLDFLYHKTTFDNCFRNLRISQEYHSIKLHKEVCSFIQKYSLELFSHPQVLIPFPKEIVIEIAKLDFLRIREYDFLVQVLEWAKQKAQAVPLIEIVSPILPFIRLEIMNFFDLKNVLQLDIFPRYQIEGLMKEVENKGNDYFDGRREIPAKEPHQVQIKLQIKLQIKLQIKLQIKLQIKLQIKLQIKLQIKITNQITNQITNKITNKIINKITNKITNKITNKITNKITNQIINKITNQITDKITNQITNQITNQITNQITNQITNKITNKITNKIINKIINQIINQIINKITNQITNQFTNQITNQITNQITNQIINKITNQITNQITKLQIKLQIKLQIKL
;
A
#
# COMPACT_ATOMS: atom_id res chain seq x y z
N MET A 1 34.07 15.08 11.18
CA MET A 1 33.03 15.68 10.32
C MET A 1 32.71 14.68 9.23
N GLN A 2 31.61 13.95 9.36
CA GLN A 2 31.07 13.11 8.27
C GLN A 2 30.26 14.03 7.37
N ASN A 3 30.73 14.23 6.14
CA ASN A 3 29.96 14.92 5.11
C ASN A 3 28.84 13.98 4.64
N GLU A 4 27.62 14.22 5.12
CA GLU A 4 26.42 13.65 4.50
C GLU A 4 26.28 14.24 3.10
N ILE A 5 26.58 13.44 2.09
CA ILE A 5 26.26 13.76 0.70
C ILE A 5 24.75 13.55 0.54
N SER A 6 23.99 14.63 0.74
CA SER A 6 22.60 14.71 0.29
C SER A 6 22.59 14.65 -1.25
N THR A 7 22.43 13.44 -1.80
CA THR A 7 22.16 13.22 -3.22
C THR A 7 20.65 13.29 -3.44
N THR A 8 20.11 14.49 -3.51
CA THR A 8 18.77 14.71 -4.07
C THR A 8 18.83 14.49 -5.57
N ILE A 9 18.67 13.24 -6.00
CA ILE A 9 18.38 12.90 -7.40
C ILE A 9 17.03 13.54 -7.77
N PRO A 10 16.91 14.27 -8.89
CA PRO A 10 15.62 14.81 -9.35
C PRO A 10 14.75 13.63 -9.80
N ASN A 11 14.04 13.03 -8.83
CA ASN A 11 13.39 11.72 -8.94
C ASN A 11 11.99 11.76 -9.58
N THR A 12 11.45 12.94 -9.88
CA THR A 12 10.08 13.08 -10.42
C THR A 12 9.95 12.43 -11.79
N ASN A 13 10.89 12.69 -12.70
CA ASN A 13 10.80 12.19 -14.09
C ASN A 13 11.05 10.67 -14.21
N LYS A 14 11.77 10.05 -13.26
CA LYS A 14 12.00 8.59 -13.27
C LYS A 14 10.76 7.82 -12.82
N MET A 15 10.10 8.28 -11.75
CA MET A 15 8.88 7.64 -11.27
C MET A 15 7.73 7.79 -12.27
N GLU A 16 7.57 8.95 -12.91
CA GLU A 16 6.58 9.12 -13.98
C GLU A 16 6.76 8.10 -15.10
N LYS A 17 8.00 7.91 -15.58
CA LYS A 17 8.29 6.97 -16.66
C LYS A 17 8.06 5.52 -16.26
N ILE A 18 8.32 5.17 -14.99
CA ILE A 18 7.99 3.85 -14.45
C ILE A 18 6.47 3.65 -14.41
N MET A 19 5.71 4.67 -13.97
CA MET A 19 4.25 4.61 -13.92
C MET A 19 3.63 4.53 -15.34
N GLU A 20 4.20 5.24 -16.32
CA GLU A 20 3.80 5.11 -17.72
C GLU A 20 4.05 3.69 -18.26
N ASN A 21 5.16 3.04 -17.89
CA ASN A 21 5.48 1.68 -18.37
C ASN A 21 4.59 0.58 -17.79
N ILE A 22 4.01 0.76 -16.60
CA ILE A 22 3.08 -0.21 -16.00
C ILE A 22 1.63 0.00 -16.47
N PHE A 23 1.33 1.08 -17.19
CA PHE A 23 0.00 1.33 -17.74
C PHE A 23 -0.42 0.17 -18.67
N HIS A 24 -1.61 -0.37 -18.44
CA HIS A 24 -2.17 -1.47 -19.25
C HIS A 24 -1.27 -2.73 -19.32
N ASN A 25 -0.50 -3.02 -18.27
CA ASN A 25 0.32 -4.23 -18.20
C ASN A 25 -0.48 -5.41 -17.62
N GLN A 26 -0.72 -6.45 -18.42
CA GLN A 26 -1.51 -7.62 -18.03
C GLN A 26 -0.86 -8.47 -16.92
N GLU A 27 0.47 -8.51 -16.82
CA GLU A 27 1.19 -9.36 -15.86
C GLU A 27 1.13 -8.79 -14.44
N THR A 28 1.17 -7.46 -14.30
CA THR A 28 1.24 -6.78 -13.00
C THR A 28 -0.12 -6.29 -12.49
N SER A 29 -1.13 -6.28 -13.36
CA SER A 29 -2.47 -5.76 -13.04
C SER A 29 -3.27 -6.73 -12.18
N ASP A 30 -3.97 -6.19 -11.18
CA ASP A 30 -4.84 -6.93 -10.26
C ASP A 30 -6.34 -6.69 -10.51
N ILE A 31 -6.67 -5.91 -11.54
CA ILE A 31 -8.03 -5.62 -12.00
C ILE A 31 -8.13 -5.52 -13.53
N LYS A 32 -9.26 -5.98 -14.08
CA LYS A 32 -9.65 -5.87 -15.49
C LYS A 32 -10.94 -5.06 -15.63
N PHE A 33 -10.95 -4.08 -16.53
CA PHE A 33 -12.17 -3.41 -16.96
C PHE A 33 -12.59 -3.93 -18.33
N ILE A 34 -13.88 -4.05 -18.56
CA ILE A 34 -14.48 -4.34 -19.86
C ILE A 34 -15.29 -3.10 -20.22
N VAL A 35 -14.79 -2.31 -21.17
CA VAL A 35 -15.25 -0.92 -21.40
C VAL A 35 -15.86 -0.75 -22.78
N GLY A 36 -16.92 0.06 -22.83
CA GLY A 36 -17.62 0.43 -24.04
C GLY A 36 -18.45 -0.70 -24.65
N ASN A 37 -19.19 -0.36 -25.71
CA ASN A 37 -19.98 -1.33 -26.47
C ASN A 37 -19.10 -2.40 -27.15
N GLU A 38 -17.85 -2.04 -27.45
CA GLU A 38 -16.84 -2.94 -28.05
C GLU A 38 -16.27 -3.94 -27.05
N LYS A 39 -16.57 -3.78 -25.74
CA LYS A 39 -16.12 -4.66 -24.66
C LYS A 39 -14.59 -4.81 -24.62
N GLU A 40 -13.87 -3.72 -24.85
CA GLU A 40 -12.41 -3.74 -24.80
C GLU A 40 -11.92 -4.03 -23.37
N GLU A 41 -10.94 -4.93 -23.26
CA GLU A 41 -10.32 -5.32 -22.00
C GLU A 41 -9.21 -4.34 -21.63
N ILE A 42 -9.31 -3.70 -20.47
CA ILE A 42 -8.34 -2.71 -19.98
C ILE A 42 -7.81 -3.15 -18.61
N PHE A 43 -6.50 -3.38 -18.54
CA PHE A 43 -5.80 -3.81 -17.33
C PHE A 43 -5.34 -2.61 -16.49
N ALA A 44 -5.51 -2.67 -15.18
CA ALA A 44 -5.09 -1.62 -14.26
C ALA A 44 -4.72 -2.15 -12.86
N HIS A 45 -4.32 -1.24 -11.97
CA HIS A 45 -3.91 -1.54 -10.60
C HIS A 45 -4.87 -0.91 -9.59
N LYS A 46 -5.47 -1.72 -8.71
CA LYS A 46 -6.41 -1.29 -7.65
C LYS A 46 -5.83 -0.21 -6.77
N LEU A 47 -4.54 -0.32 -6.43
CA LEU A 47 -3.83 0.64 -5.60
C LEU A 47 -3.86 2.05 -6.20
N ILE A 48 -3.51 2.19 -7.49
CA ILE A 48 -3.40 3.48 -8.18
C ILE A 48 -4.79 4.15 -8.26
N LEU A 49 -5.80 3.36 -8.61
CA LEU A 49 -7.19 3.80 -8.66
C LEU A 49 -7.72 4.23 -7.29
N SER A 50 -7.46 3.44 -6.24
CA SER A 50 -7.96 3.69 -4.88
C SER A 50 -7.32 4.90 -4.22
N ILE A 51 -6.06 5.21 -4.56
CA ILE A 51 -5.39 6.43 -4.08
C ILE A 51 -6.02 7.66 -4.71
N SER A 52 -6.43 7.57 -5.97
CA SER A 52 -6.87 8.72 -6.77
C SER A 52 -8.38 8.94 -6.77
N SER A 53 -9.16 7.92 -6.40
CA SER A 53 -10.62 7.91 -6.46
C SER A 53 -11.23 7.25 -5.22
N SER A 54 -12.10 7.98 -4.53
CA SER A 54 -12.88 7.43 -3.41
C SER A 54 -13.93 6.41 -3.89
N TYR A 55 -14.46 6.59 -5.10
CA TYR A 55 -15.38 5.65 -5.73
C TYR A 55 -14.73 4.27 -5.91
N TRP A 56 -13.55 4.22 -6.55
CA TRP A 56 -12.84 2.96 -6.76
C TRP A 56 -12.34 2.35 -5.45
N LYS A 57 -11.88 3.17 -4.51
CA LYS A 57 -11.50 2.69 -3.17
C LYS A 57 -12.65 1.97 -2.47
N ASN A 58 -13.84 2.54 -2.48
CA ASN A 58 -15.02 1.92 -1.86
C ASN A 58 -15.48 0.67 -2.62
N GLN A 59 -15.34 0.67 -3.94
CA GLN A 59 -15.67 -0.48 -4.79
C GLN A 59 -14.75 -1.68 -4.52
N PHE A 60 -13.45 -1.43 -4.27
CA PHE A 60 -12.47 -2.50 -4.05
C PHE A 60 -12.31 -2.90 -2.59
N TYR A 61 -12.52 -1.96 -1.67
CA TYR A 61 -12.32 -2.13 -0.24
C TYR A 61 -13.53 -1.59 0.56
N PRO A 62 -14.69 -2.26 0.49
CA PRO A 62 -15.88 -1.84 1.22
C PRO A 62 -15.69 -1.92 2.75
N PRO A 63 -16.48 -1.20 3.57
CA PRO A 63 -16.27 -1.14 5.03
C PRO A 63 -16.31 -2.49 5.77
N ASN A 64 -16.99 -3.49 5.23
CA ASN A 64 -17.18 -4.83 5.81
C ASN A 64 -16.26 -5.89 5.17
N TRP A 65 -15.07 -5.48 4.77
CA TRP A 65 -14.17 -6.28 3.95
C TRP A 65 -13.62 -7.52 4.67
N ASP A 66 -13.83 -8.70 4.09
CA ASP A 66 -13.26 -9.97 4.53
C ASP A 66 -11.99 -10.31 3.73
N GLN A 67 -10.93 -10.76 4.42
CA GLN A 67 -9.59 -10.88 3.85
C GLN A 67 -9.43 -12.05 2.85
N GLN A 68 -10.43 -12.94 2.74
CA GLN A 68 -10.31 -14.21 2.01
C GLN A 68 -10.57 -14.12 0.49
N GLU A 69 -11.14 -13.02 -0.03
CA GLU A 69 -11.46 -12.88 -1.48
C GLU A 69 -10.33 -12.31 -2.35
N GLN A 70 -9.15 -12.04 -1.77
CA GLN A 70 -8.08 -11.27 -2.41
C GLN A 70 -7.45 -11.86 -3.69
N LYS A 71 -7.63 -13.15 -3.99
CA LYS A 71 -6.81 -13.83 -5.02
C LYS A 71 -7.41 -13.89 -6.43
N LYS A 72 -8.63 -13.41 -6.66
CA LYS A 72 -9.20 -13.40 -8.02
C LYS A 72 -9.05 -12.03 -8.66
N MET A 73 -8.66 -12.05 -9.93
CA MET A 73 -8.75 -10.90 -10.82
C MET A 73 -10.20 -10.41 -10.82
N ILE A 74 -10.41 -9.15 -10.46
CA ILE A 74 -11.76 -8.56 -10.44
C ILE A 74 -12.03 -8.03 -11.84
N GLU A 75 -13.18 -8.39 -12.40
CA GLU A 75 -13.66 -7.87 -13.68
C GLU A 75 -14.77 -6.85 -13.43
N ILE A 76 -14.65 -5.64 -14.00
CA ILE A 76 -15.64 -4.57 -13.89
C ILE A 76 -16.14 -4.18 -15.26
N PHE A 77 -17.46 -4.15 -15.43
CA PHE A 77 -18.12 -3.81 -16.68
C PHE A 77 -18.55 -2.33 -16.69
N ILE A 78 -18.14 -1.58 -17.71
CA ILE A 78 -18.47 -0.15 -17.92
C ILE A 78 -18.89 0.05 -19.39
N PRO A 79 -20.11 -0.35 -19.78
CA PRO A 79 -20.55 -0.36 -21.18
C PRO A 79 -20.84 1.03 -21.74
N ASP A 80 -21.22 1.97 -20.87
CA ASP A 80 -21.76 3.28 -21.20
C ASP A 80 -20.68 4.36 -21.39
N VAL A 81 -19.41 4.02 -21.14
CA VAL A 81 -18.28 4.95 -21.29
C VAL A 81 -17.49 4.57 -22.55
N PRO A 82 -17.29 5.50 -23.49
CA PRO A 82 -16.41 5.25 -24.64
C PRO A 82 -14.98 4.95 -24.18
N VAL A 83 -14.36 3.94 -24.81
CA VAL A 83 -13.03 3.43 -24.45
C VAL A 83 -11.99 4.55 -24.40
N GLN A 84 -12.01 5.44 -25.40
CA GLN A 84 -11.07 6.57 -25.49
C GLN A 84 -11.05 7.43 -24.23
N TYR A 85 -12.22 7.81 -23.69
CA TYR A 85 -12.29 8.66 -22.50
C TYR A 85 -11.82 7.92 -21.25
N PHE A 86 -12.19 6.65 -21.11
CA PHE A 86 -11.74 5.85 -19.97
C PHE A 86 -10.22 5.65 -19.97
N VAL A 87 -9.64 5.32 -21.11
CA VAL A 87 -8.18 5.23 -21.31
C VAL A 87 -7.51 6.56 -21.00
N THR A 88 -8.10 7.68 -21.42
CA THR A 88 -7.58 9.04 -21.17
C THR A 88 -7.54 9.34 -19.67
N ILE A 89 -8.61 9.02 -18.94
CA ILE A 89 -8.66 9.16 -17.48
C ILE A 89 -7.60 8.28 -16.81
N LEU A 90 -7.49 7.01 -17.22
CA LEU A 90 -6.48 6.12 -16.66
C LEU A 90 -5.06 6.64 -16.92
N LYS A 91 -4.74 7.09 -18.15
CA LYS A 91 -3.44 7.69 -18.46
C LYS A 91 -3.12 8.87 -17.53
N PHE A 92 -4.10 9.72 -17.23
CA PHE A 92 -3.94 10.79 -16.25
C PHE A 92 -3.60 10.25 -14.85
N LEU A 93 -4.26 9.19 -14.39
CA LEU A 93 -4.01 8.62 -13.06
C LEU A 93 -2.58 8.07 -12.90
N TYR A 94 -1.98 7.54 -13.97
CA TYR A 94 -0.62 7.01 -13.95
C TYR A 94 0.45 8.07 -14.20
N SER A 95 0.24 8.95 -15.17
CA SER A 95 1.28 9.87 -15.67
C SER A 95 1.13 11.31 -15.21
N ARG A 96 -0.05 11.70 -14.70
CA ARG A 96 -0.46 13.09 -14.46
C ARG A 96 -0.42 14.00 -15.70
N LYS A 97 -0.31 13.41 -16.90
CA LYS A 97 -0.32 14.12 -18.18
C LYS A 97 -1.62 13.82 -18.91
N LEU A 98 -2.17 14.87 -19.54
CA LEU A 98 -3.38 14.77 -20.32
C LEU A 98 -3.32 15.74 -21.50
N ASP A 99 -3.38 15.20 -22.70
CA ASP A 99 -3.57 16.01 -23.90
C ASP A 99 -5.07 16.27 -24.06
N LEU A 100 -5.54 17.32 -23.39
CA LEU A 100 -6.94 17.74 -23.42
C LEU A 100 -7.24 18.54 -24.68
N GLY A 101 -8.25 18.10 -25.43
CA GLY A 101 -8.90 18.91 -26.46
C GLY A 101 -10.16 19.60 -25.91
N ASP A 102 -10.53 20.75 -26.48
CA ASP A 102 -11.70 21.52 -26.06
C ASP A 102 -13.01 20.73 -26.22
N GLU A 103 -13.10 19.80 -27.16
CA GLU A 103 -14.27 18.93 -27.37
C GLU A 103 -14.35 17.80 -26.32
N THR A 104 -13.20 17.34 -25.83
CA THR A 104 -13.11 16.19 -24.93
C THR A 104 -13.27 16.56 -23.45
N ILE A 105 -13.06 17.84 -23.12
CA ILE A 105 -12.93 18.30 -21.72
C ILE A 105 -14.19 18.06 -20.89
N GLU A 106 -15.36 18.27 -21.47
CA GLU A 106 -16.63 18.21 -20.76
C GLU A 106 -16.97 16.76 -20.39
N GLU A 107 -16.80 15.82 -21.33
CA GLU A 107 -16.99 14.40 -21.07
C GLU A 107 -16.00 13.87 -20.03
N ILE A 108 -14.72 14.26 -20.12
CA ILE A 108 -13.70 13.90 -19.13
C ILE A 108 -14.07 14.45 -17.75
N LEU A 109 -14.59 15.67 -17.68
CA LEU A 109 -14.99 16.32 -16.43
C LEU A 109 -16.21 15.62 -15.79
N HIS A 110 -17.20 15.20 -16.59
CA HIS A 110 -18.35 14.42 -16.11
C HIS A 110 -17.93 13.05 -15.59
N LEU A 111 -17.06 12.35 -16.32
CA LEU A 111 -16.53 11.06 -15.87
C LEU A 111 -15.63 11.20 -14.64
N ALA A 112 -14.86 12.28 -14.53
CA ALA A 112 -14.05 12.58 -13.35
C ALA A 112 -14.91 12.77 -12.09
N ASP A 113 -16.06 13.45 -12.20
CA ASP A 113 -17.00 13.53 -11.09
C ASP A 113 -17.71 12.20 -10.80
N ARG A 114 -18.14 11.47 -11.83
CA ARG A 114 -18.75 10.14 -11.66
C ARG A 114 -17.83 9.20 -10.91
N PHE A 115 -16.57 9.12 -11.32
CA PHE A 115 -15.56 8.28 -10.68
C PHE A 115 -14.92 8.96 -9.46
N LYS A 116 -15.41 10.13 -9.03
CA LYS A 116 -14.94 10.87 -7.85
C LYS A 116 -13.42 11.00 -7.81
N ILE A 117 -12.85 11.63 -8.85
CA ILE A 117 -11.41 11.91 -9.03
C ILE A 117 -11.18 13.44 -8.91
N PRO A 118 -11.04 14.01 -7.70
CA PRO A 118 -10.98 15.46 -7.52
C PRO A 118 -9.78 16.11 -8.23
N THR A 119 -8.63 15.43 -8.23
CA THR A 119 -7.43 15.97 -8.88
C THR A 119 -7.57 16.11 -10.40
N LEU A 120 -8.39 15.30 -11.05
CA LEU A 120 -8.68 15.43 -12.48
C LEU A 120 -9.67 16.56 -12.73
N ILE A 121 -10.68 16.72 -11.86
CA ILE A 121 -11.61 17.85 -11.91
C ILE A 121 -10.84 19.17 -11.81
N GLU A 122 -9.94 19.30 -10.82
CA GLU A 122 -9.10 20.48 -10.65
C GLU A 122 -8.24 20.77 -11.90
N TYR A 123 -7.62 19.74 -12.47
CA TYR A 123 -6.81 19.86 -13.68
C TYR A 123 -7.64 20.36 -14.88
N CYS A 124 -8.82 19.79 -15.08
CA CYS A 124 -9.72 20.18 -16.16
C CYS A 124 -10.23 21.62 -15.99
N LEU A 125 -10.57 22.03 -14.76
CA LEU A 125 -11.01 23.41 -14.48
C LEU A 125 -9.88 24.42 -14.68
N ASP A 126 -8.62 24.05 -14.38
CA ASP A 126 -7.46 24.90 -14.62
C ASP A 126 -7.14 25.04 -16.11
N PHE A 127 -7.31 23.96 -16.88
CA PHE A 127 -7.25 24.00 -18.34
C PHE A 127 -8.28 24.98 -18.92
N LEU A 128 -9.54 24.91 -18.49
CA LEU A 128 -10.60 25.83 -18.92
C LEU A 128 -10.31 27.28 -18.51
N TYR A 129 -9.71 27.50 -17.34
CA TYR A 129 -9.29 28.82 -16.89
C TYR A 129 -8.27 29.44 -17.85
N HIS A 130 -7.28 28.67 -18.28
CA HIS A 130 -6.23 29.15 -19.19
C HIS A 130 -6.64 29.22 -20.66
N LYS A 131 -7.68 28.48 -21.07
CA LYS A 131 -8.16 28.35 -22.45
C LYS A 131 -9.53 28.97 -22.69
N THR A 132 -9.94 29.96 -21.90
CA THR A 132 -11.21 30.67 -22.14
C THR A 132 -11.13 31.55 -23.40
N THR A 133 -12.08 31.36 -24.32
CA THR A 133 -12.23 32.04 -25.62
C THR A 133 -13.67 32.52 -25.81
N PHE A 134 -13.93 33.24 -26.91
CA PHE A 134 -15.29 33.68 -27.29
C PHE A 134 -16.28 32.52 -27.48
N ASP A 135 -15.82 31.42 -28.09
CA ASP A 135 -16.68 30.28 -28.41
C ASP A 135 -17.05 29.46 -27.18
N ASN A 136 -16.15 29.41 -26.18
CA ASN A 136 -16.31 28.55 -25.02
C ASN A 136 -16.68 29.29 -23.71
N CYS A 137 -16.68 30.63 -23.68
CA CYS A 137 -16.87 31.37 -22.42
C CYS A 137 -18.20 31.05 -21.74
N PHE A 138 -19.30 30.95 -22.47
CA PHE A 138 -20.60 30.63 -21.88
C PHE A 138 -20.72 29.17 -21.43
N ARG A 139 -20.08 28.24 -22.16
CA ARG A 139 -19.94 26.83 -21.71
C ARG A 139 -19.13 26.76 -20.41
N ASN A 140 -18.01 27.48 -20.36
CA ASN A 140 -17.14 27.53 -19.18
C ASN A 140 -17.85 28.20 -18.00
N LEU A 141 -18.77 29.16 -18.25
CA LEU A 141 -19.61 29.74 -17.22
C LEU A 141 -20.52 28.66 -16.59
N ARG A 142 -21.18 27.84 -17.41
CA ARG A 142 -21.98 26.69 -16.94
C ARG A 142 -21.14 25.72 -16.11
N ILE A 143 -20.01 25.28 -16.67
CA ILE A 143 -19.10 24.35 -16.00
C ILE A 143 -18.62 24.93 -14.66
N SER A 144 -18.30 26.22 -14.61
CA SER A 144 -17.85 26.87 -13.38
C SER A 144 -18.91 26.80 -12.27
N GLN A 145 -20.20 26.86 -12.61
CA GLN A 145 -21.28 26.75 -11.64
C GLN A 145 -21.53 25.31 -11.21
N GLU A 146 -21.60 24.39 -12.18
CA GLU A 146 -21.86 22.97 -11.95
C GLU A 146 -20.82 22.35 -11.00
N TYR A 147 -19.55 22.71 -11.21
CA TYR A 147 -18.43 22.22 -10.38
C TYR A 147 -18.03 23.19 -9.26
N HIS A 148 -18.84 24.24 -9.02
CA HIS A 148 -18.64 25.23 -7.96
C HIS A 148 -17.22 25.86 -7.94
N SER A 149 -16.62 26.06 -9.11
CA SER A 149 -15.26 26.59 -9.26
C SER A 149 -15.24 28.11 -9.24
N ILE A 150 -14.92 28.68 -8.08
CA ILE A 150 -14.84 30.15 -7.88
C ILE A 150 -13.76 30.78 -8.77
N LYS A 151 -12.63 30.08 -8.99
CA LYS A 151 -11.51 30.58 -9.80
C LYS A 151 -11.93 30.73 -11.27
N LEU A 152 -12.48 29.66 -11.86
CA LEU A 152 -12.97 29.67 -13.23
C LEU A 152 -14.11 30.67 -13.41
N HIS A 153 -15.07 30.69 -12.47
CA HIS A 153 -16.23 31.57 -12.54
C HIS A 153 -15.84 33.05 -12.63
N LYS A 154 -14.89 33.50 -11.80
CA LYS A 154 -14.41 34.89 -11.83
C LYS A 154 -13.74 35.26 -13.15
N GLU A 155 -12.92 34.36 -13.69
CA GLU A 155 -12.24 34.57 -14.98
C GLU A 155 -13.23 34.72 -16.11
N VAL A 156 -14.17 33.77 -16.21
CA VAL A 156 -15.19 33.76 -17.27
C VAL A 156 -16.09 34.99 -17.16
N CYS A 157 -16.54 35.37 -15.97
CA CYS A 157 -17.32 36.59 -15.76
C CYS A 157 -16.56 37.84 -16.16
N SER A 158 -15.27 37.94 -15.82
CA SER A 158 -14.40 39.04 -16.24
C SER A 158 -14.22 39.07 -17.76
N PHE A 159 -14.07 37.91 -18.39
CA PHE A 159 -13.95 37.77 -19.84
C PHE A 159 -15.23 38.25 -20.54
N ILE A 160 -16.40 37.79 -20.11
CA ILE A 160 -17.71 38.18 -20.64
C ILE A 160 -17.92 39.69 -20.48
N GLN A 161 -17.61 40.26 -19.31
CA GLN A 161 -17.72 41.70 -19.11
C GLN A 161 -16.81 42.49 -20.05
N LYS A 162 -15.54 42.07 -20.18
CA LYS A 162 -14.55 42.74 -21.04
C LYS A 162 -14.96 42.75 -22.52
N TYR A 163 -15.45 41.62 -23.03
CA TYR A 163 -15.78 41.44 -24.45
C TYR A 163 -17.30 41.45 -24.73
N SER A 164 -18.10 41.96 -23.80
CA SER A 164 -19.56 41.98 -23.87
C SER A 164 -20.09 42.64 -25.14
N LEU A 165 -19.49 43.74 -25.60
CA LEU A 165 -19.93 44.43 -26.82
C LEU A 165 -19.85 43.51 -28.06
N GLU A 166 -18.77 42.74 -28.19
CA GLU A 166 -18.57 41.78 -29.28
C GLU A 166 -19.45 40.55 -29.11
N LEU A 167 -19.51 39.97 -27.89
CA LEU A 167 -20.30 38.78 -27.59
C LEU A 167 -21.81 38.98 -27.84
N PHE A 168 -22.35 40.14 -27.47
CA PHE A 168 -23.77 40.45 -27.63
C PHE A 168 -24.09 41.20 -28.93
N SER A 169 -23.13 41.30 -29.86
CA SER A 169 -23.38 41.88 -31.20
C SER A 169 -24.40 41.07 -32.00
N HIS A 170 -24.46 39.76 -31.78
CA HIS A 170 -25.46 38.89 -32.42
C HIS A 170 -26.68 38.70 -31.50
N PRO A 171 -27.91 39.02 -31.96
CA PRO A 171 -29.11 38.98 -31.12
C PRO A 171 -29.47 37.59 -30.60
N GLN A 172 -28.95 36.54 -31.24
CA GLN A 172 -29.26 35.14 -30.94
C GLN A 172 -28.26 34.45 -30.00
N VAL A 173 -27.30 35.19 -29.43
CA VAL A 173 -26.22 34.60 -28.62
C VAL A 173 -26.74 33.83 -27.39
N LEU A 174 -27.88 34.24 -26.81
CA LEU A 174 -28.42 33.60 -25.60
C LEU A 174 -29.18 32.29 -25.87
N ILE A 175 -29.68 32.06 -27.10
CA ILE A 175 -30.57 30.94 -27.45
C ILE A 175 -30.05 29.54 -27.08
N PRO A 176 -28.75 29.22 -27.28
CA PRO A 176 -28.21 27.89 -26.98
C PRO A 176 -28.22 27.55 -25.49
N PHE A 177 -28.29 28.55 -24.60
CA PHE A 177 -28.03 28.36 -23.18
C PHE A 177 -29.29 28.08 -22.35
N PRO A 178 -29.16 27.32 -21.24
CA PRO A 178 -30.26 27.09 -20.31
C PRO A 178 -30.52 28.32 -19.43
N LYS A 179 -31.67 28.35 -18.76
CA LYS A 179 -32.16 29.53 -18.00
C LYS A 179 -31.20 30.00 -16.92
N GLU A 180 -30.48 29.07 -16.30
CA GLU A 180 -29.55 29.33 -15.21
C GLU A 180 -28.41 30.24 -15.67
N ILE A 181 -27.91 30.03 -16.89
CA ILE A 181 -26.82 30.81 -17.48
C ILE A 181 -27.28 32.20 -17.87
N VAL A 182 -28.49 32.32 -18.42
CA VAL A 182 -29.07 33.63 -18.76
C VAL A 182 -29.26 34.48 -17.50
N ILE A 183 -29.69 33.87 -16.39
CA ILE A 183 -29.79 34.54 -15.09
C ILE A 183 -28.41 35.01 -14.60
N GLU A 184 -27.37 34.19 -14.71
CA GLU A 184 -26.03 34.62 -14.30
C GLU A 184 -25.48 35.77 -15.13
N ILE A 185 -25.69 35.72 -16.45
CA ILE A 185 -25.32 36.83 -17.32
C ILE A 185 -26.08 38.09 -16.91
N ALA A 186 -27.39 37.97 -16.64
CA ALA A 186 -28.22 39.10 -16.21
C ALA A 186 -27.74 39.73 -14.89
N LYS A 187 -27.18 38.93 -13.97
CA LYS A 187 -26.58 39.42 -12.72
C LYS A 187 -25.30 40.24 -12.91
N LEU A 188 -24.62 40.15 -14.06
CA LEU A 188 -23.34 40.84 -14.26
C LEU A 188 -23.52 42.37 -14.29
N ASP A 189 -22.70 43.07 -13.50
CA ASP A 189 -22.79 44.52 -13.35
C ASP A 189 -22.33 45.30 -14.59
N PHE A 190 -21.23 44.88 -15.22
CA PHE A 190 -20.51 45.68 -16.21
C PHE A 190 -20.59 45.12 -17.64
N LEU A 191 -21.79 44.84 -18.14
CA LEU A 191 -21.98 44.46 -19.55
C LEU A 191 -22.08 45.72 -20.42
N ARG A 192 -21.24 45.83 -21.44
CA ARG A 192 -21.20 46.95 -22.38
C ARG A 192 -22.29 46.86 -23.45
N ILE A 193 -23.53 46.72 -23.01
CA ILE A 193 -24.75 46.62 -23.81
C ILE A 193 -25.82 47.53 -23.23
N ARG A 194 -26.74 48.04 -24.06
CA ARG A 194 -27.94 48.71 -23.54
C ARG A 194 -28.82 47.68 -22.83
N GLU A 195 -29.38 48.07 -21.69
CA GLU A 195 -30.27 47.22 -20.90
C GLU A 195 -31.46 46.74 -21.72
N TYR A 196 -32.00 47.63 -22.55
CA TYR A 196 -33.10 47.31 -23.44
C TYR A 196 -32.72 46.26 -24.48
N ASP A 197 -31.54 46.38 -25.11
CA ASP A 197 -31.07 45.38 -26.08
C ASP A 197 -30.85 44.02 -25.41
N PHE A 198 -30.31 44.01 -24.18
CA PHE A 198 -30.19 42.78 -23.40
C PHE A 198 -31.56 42.16 -23.10
N LEU A 199 -32.54 42.98 -22.69
CA LEU A 199 -33.92 42.52 -22.47
C LEU A 199 -34.53 41.94 -23.75
N VAL A 200 -34.32 42.56 -24.91
CA VAL A 200 -34.80 42.03 -26.20
C VAL A 200 -34.21 40.65 -26.48
N GLN A 201 -32.91 40.46 -26.26
CA GLN A 201 -32.27 39.14 -26.43
C GLN A 201 -32.81 38.09 -25.45
N VAL A 202 -33.09 38.48 -24.19
CA VAL A 202 -33.74 37.61 -23.20
C VAL A 202 -35.15 37.20 -23.66
N LEU A 203 -35.90 38.12 -24.27
CA LEU A 203 -37.23 37.82 -24.79
C LEU A 203 -37.18 36.92 -26.02
N GLU A 204 -36.18 37.09 -26.90
CA GLU A 204 -35.96 36.17 -28.03
C GLU A 204 -35.59 34.77 -27.54
N TRP A 205 -34.68 34.66 -26.57
CA TRP A 205 -34.36 33.41 -25.89
C TRP A 205 -35.62 32.76 -25.30
N ALA A 206 -36.43 33.53 -24.57
CA ALA A 206 -37.62 33.01 -23.93
C ALA A 206 -38.69 32.60 -24.94
N LYS A 207 -38.86 33.31 -26.07
CA LYS A 207 -39.76 32.91 -27.16
C LYS A 207 -39.36 31.58 -27.80
N GLN A 208 -38.05 31.33 -27.96
CA GLN A 208 -37.55 30.06 -28.50
C GLN A 208 -37.73 28.89 -27.51
N LYS A 209 -37.64 29.15 -26.21
CA LYS A 209 -37.90 28.14 -25.17
C LYS A 209 -39.39 28.01 -24.83
N ALA A 210 -40.21 29.00 -25.18
CA ALA A 210 -41.65 28.99 -25.03
C ALA A 210 -42.26 27.99 -26.01
N GLN A 211 -42.35 26.74 -25.57
CA GLN A 211 -43.14 25.72 -26.23
C GLN A 211 -44.64 26.00 -25.95
N ALA A 212 -45.23 25.30 -24.98
CA ALA A 212 -46.61 25.51 -24.53
C ALA A 212 -46.72 26.39 -23.25
N VAL A 213 -45.59 26.88 -22.75
CA VAL A 213 -45.52 27.65 -21.50
C VAL A 213 -45.64 29.15 -21.81
N PRO A 214 -46.47 29.92 -21.08
CA PRO A 214 -46.56 31.36 -21.23
C PRO A 214 -45.21 32.06 -21.09
N LEU A 215 -44.94 33.03 -21.97
CA LEU A 215 -43.65 33.76 -21.99
C LEU A 215 -43.29 34.38 -20.63
N ILE A 216 -44.29 34.91 -19.92
CA ILE A 216 -44.09 35.54 -18.62
C ILE A 216 -43.53 34.57 -17.57
N GLU A 217 -43.94 33.29 -17.60
CA GLU A 217 -43.45 32.29 -16.64
C GLU A 217 -41.97 31.96 -16.87
N ILE A 218 -41.53 31.99 -18.12
CA ILE A 218 -40.13 31.73 -18.51
C ILE A 218 -39.23 32.90 -18.15
N VAL A 219 -39.70 34.14 -18.37
CA VAL A 219 -38.90 35.35 -18.18
C VAL A 219 -38.93 35.84 -16.73
N SER A 220 -40.00 35.56 -15.97
CA SER A 220 -40.19 36.01 -14.57
C SER A 220 -38.96 35.82 -13.66
N PRO A 221 -38.22 34.68 -13.69
CA PRO A 221 -37.01 34.50 -12.89
C PRO A 221 -35.84 35.44 -13.26
N ILE A 222 -35.85 36.00 -14.48
CA ILE A 222 -34.79 36.87 -15.02
C ILE A 222 -35.13 38.35 -14.81
N LEU A 223 -36.42 38.71 -14.84
CA LEU A 223 -36.89 40.11 -14.71
C LEU A 223 -36.29 40.88 -13.52
N PRO A 224 -36.09 40.30 -12.32
CA PRO A 224 -35.47 41.03 -11.19
C PRO A 224 -34.05 41.52 -11.45
N PHE A 225 -33.34 40.93 -12.42
CA PHE A 225 -31.98 41.30 -12.80
C PHE A 225 -31.94 42.27 -13.98
N ILE A 226 -33.10 42.64 -14.54
CA ILE A 226 -33.24 43.66 -15.58
C ILE A 226 -33.38 45.03 -14.92
N ARG A 227 -32.44 45.93 -15.20
CA ARG A 227 -32.30 47.23 -14.55
C ARG A 227 -33.10 48.31 -15.29
N LEU A 228 -34.43 48.30 -15.15
CA LEU A 228 -35.29 49.31 -15.79
C LEU A 228 -34.87 50.76 -15.47
N GLU A 229 -34.29 50.98 -14.28
CA GLU A 229 -33.84 52.30 -13.80
C GLU A 229 -32.75 52.96 -14.65
N ILE A 230 -32.03 52.20 -15.47
CA ILE A 230 -30.96 52.75 -16.33
C ILE A 230 -31.39 52.94 -17.78
N MET A 231 -32.61 52.50 -18.15
CA MET A 231 -33.16 52.67 -19.50
C MET A 231 -33.55 54.14 -19.76
N ASN A 232 -33.41 54.59 -21.01
CA ASN A 232 -33.92 55.90 -21.43
C ASN A 232 -35.45 55.85 -21.65
N PHE A 233 -36.06 57.01 -21.88
CA PHE A 233 -37.51 57.14 -22.06
C PHE A 233 -38.05 56.34 -23.25
N PHE A 234 -37.32 56.30 -24.36
CA PHE A 234 -37.74 55.56 -25.56
C PHE A 234 -37.76 54.05 -25.31
N ASP A 235 -36.73 53.54 -24.65
CA ASP A 235 -36.62 52.15 -24.27
C ASP A 235 -37.73 51.76 -23.29
N LEU A 236 -38.01 52.56 -22.26
CA LEU A 236 -39.11 52.34 -21.32
C LEU A 236 -40.48 52.34 -22.01
N LYS A 237 -40.69 53.22 -23.00
CA LYS A 237 -41.92 53.24 -23.81
C LYS A 237 -42.08 51.93 -24.60
N ASN A 238 -40.98 51.38 -25.12
CA ASN A 238 -41.03 50.07 -25.79
C ASN A 238 -41.30 48.95 -24.79
N VAL A 239 -40.74 49.00 -23.57
CA VAL A 239 -41.01 48.02 -22.51
C VAL A 239 -42.49 48.02 -22.09
N LEU A 240 -43.14 49.20 -22.06
CA LEU A 240 -44.56 49.32 -21.74
C LEU A 240 -45.46 48.52 -22.70
N GLN A 241 -45.03 48.33 -23.95
CA GLN A 241 -45.78 47.57 -24.96
C GLN A 241 -45.66 46.04 -24.78
N LEU A 242 -44.71 45.57 -23.97
CA LEU A 242 -44.40 44.14 -23.85
C LEU A 242 -45.29 43.41 -22.82
N ASP A 243 -46.09 44.14 -22.03
CA ASP A 243 -46.99 43.61 -20.97
C ASP A 243 -46.33 42.58 -20.01
N ILE A 244 -44.99 42.62 -19.85
CA ILE A 244 -44.20 41.74 -18.97
C ILE A 244 -43.89 42.34 -17.59
N PHE A 245 -44.05 43.65 -17.43
CA PHE A 245 -43.89 44.35 -16.15
C PHE A 245 -45.19 45.09 -15.79
N PRO A 246 -45.45 45.36 -14.50
CA PRO A 246 -46.59 46.16 -14.09
C PRO A 246 -46.53 47.58 -14.67
N ARG A 247 -47.58 48.01 -15.37
CA ARG A 247 -47.62 49.33 -16.05
C ARG A 247 -47.31 50.50 -15.12
N TYR A 248 -47.83 50.48 -13.90
CA TYR A 248 -47.60 51.54 -12.91
C TYR A 248 -46.10 51.74 -12.59
N GLN A 249 -45.31 50.66 -12.63
CA GLN A 249 -43.88 50.71 -12.36
C GLN A 249 -43.14 51.43 -13.49
N ILE A 250 -43.46 51.10 -14.73
CA ILE A 250 -42.84 51.72 -15.92
C ILE A 250 -43.26 53.19 -16.02
N GLU A 251 -44.55 53.51 -15.86
CA GLU A 251 -45.04 54.88 -15.93
C GLU A 251 -44.42 55.78 -14.84
N GLY A 252 -44.19 55.24 -13.64
CA GLY A 252 -43.46 55.92 -12.58
C GLY A 252 -42.02 56.26 -12.99
N LEU A 253 -41.29 55.29 -13.54
CA LEU A 253 -39.92 55.47 -14.03
C LEU A 253 -39.87 56.46 -15.20
N MET A 254 -40.83 56.42 -16.14
CA MET A 254 -40.89 57.34 -17.27
C MET A 254 -41.02 58.80 -16.81
N LYS A 255 -41.88 59.08 -15.82
CA LYS A 255 -41.99 60.42 -15.22
C LYS A 255 -40.69 60.87 -14.56
N GLU A 256 -39.97 59.96 -13.91
CA GLU A 256 -38.66 60.28 -13.34
C GLU A 256 -37.62 60.62 -14.42
N VAL A 257 -37.61 59.88 -15.53
CA VAL A 257 -36.70 60.11 -16.65
C VAL A 257 -37.02 61.45 -17.32
N GLU A 258 -38.30 61.77 -17.55
CA GLU A 258 -38.74 63.08 -18.08
C GLU A 258 -38.31 64.23 -17.17
N ASN A 259 -38.46 64.08 -15.85
CA ASN A 259 -38.06 65.10 -14.87
C ASN A 259 -36.55 65.30 -14.79
N LYS A 260 -35.75 64.25 -15.04
CA LYS A 260 -34.28 64.30 -14.99
C LYS A 260 -33.67 64.73 -16.34
N GLY A 261 -34.41 64.64 -17.44
CA GLY A 261 -33.93 64.91 -18.81
C GLY A 261 -33.32 63.67 -19.45
N ASN A 262 -33.72 63.36 -20.70
CA ASN A 262 -33.34 62.13 -21.40
C ASN A 262 -31.82 61.93 -21.58
N ASP A 263 -31.06 63.02 -21.68
CA ASP A 263 -29.61 62.99 -21.90
C ASP A 263 -28.82 62.37 -20.72
N TYR A 264 -29.47 62.17 -19.56
CA TYR A 264 -28.87 61.50 -18.40
C TYR A 264 -28.81 59.98 -18.52
N PHE A 265 -29.56 59.37 -19.45
CA PHE A 265 -29.70 57.93 -19.56
C PHE A 265 -29.14 57.43 -20.90
N ASP A 266 -27.91 56.90 -20.88
CA ASP A 266 -27.30 56.22 -22.05
C ASP A 266 -27.92 54.83 -22.30
N GLY A 267 -28.70 54.30 -21.35
CA GLY A 267 -29.28 52.96 -21.47
C GLY A 267 -28.27 51.82 -21.30
N ARG A 268 -26.96 52.09 -21.40
CA ARG A 268 -25.87 51.12 -21.24
C ARG A 268 -25.59 50.82 -19.78
N ARG A 269 -25.22 49.57 -19.44
CA ARG A 269 -24.67 49.24 -18.10
C ARG A 269 -23.21 49.75 -17.92
N GLU A 270 -22.76 50.70 -18.74
CA GLU A 270 -21.47 51.38 -18.59
C GLU A 270 -21.60 52.63 -17.72
N ILE A 271 -20.51 52.98 -17.03
CA ILE A 271 -20.41 54.22 -16.26
C ILE A 271 -20.40 55.39 -17.26
N PRO A 272 -21.36 56.34 -17.21
CA PRO A 272 -21.26 57.55 -18.00
C PRO A 272 -20.05 58.37 -17.53
N ALA A 273 -19.13 58.66 -18.44
CA ALA A 273 -18.11 59.67 -18.24
C ALA A 273 -18.79 61.05 -18.03
N LYS A 274 -18.35 61.78 -17.00
CA LYS A 274 -18.96 63.01 -16.46
C LYS A 274 -18.98 64.21 -17.43
N GLU A 275 -19.92 65.12 -17.18
CA GLU A 275 -19.81 66.57 -17.51
C GLU A 275 -19.73 67.50 -16.26
N PRO A 276 -19.11 68.71 -16.39
CA PRO A 276 -18.23 69.27 -15.34
C PRO A 276 -18.80 70.44 -14.50
N HIS A 277 -19.83 71.13 -14.99
CA HIS A 277 -20.44 72.35 -14.45
C HIS A 277 -20.77 72.39 -12.92
N GLN A 278 -21.89 71.76 -12.59
CA GLN A 278 -22.53 71.86 -11.27
C GLN A 278 -22.03 70.79 -10.27
N VAL A 279 -21.30 69.80 -10.79
CA VAL A 279 -20.64 68.78 -9.99
C VAL A 279 -19.50 69.41 -9.21
N GLN A 280 -18.79 70.43 -9.69
CA GLN A 280 -17.59 70.94 -9.01
C GLN A 280 -17.85 71.43 -7.57
N ILE A 281 -18.98 72.11 -7.32
CA ILE A 281 -19.35 72.62 -5.99
C ILE A 281 -19.91 71.49 -5.10
N LYS A 282 -20.83 70.68 -5.63
CA LYS A 282 -21.42 69.53 -4.90
C LYS A 282 -20.38 68.44 -4.63
N LEU A 283 -19.42 68.24 -5.53
CA LEU A 283 -18.33 67.27 -5.47
C LEU A 283 -17.15 67.83 -4.68
N GLN A 284 -16.91 69.15 -4.58
CA GLN A 284 -15.98 69.70 -3.58
C GLN A 284 -16.49 69.44 -2.17
N ILE A 285 -17.76 69.74 -1.89
CA ILE A 285 -18.36 69.50 -0.57
C ILE A 285 -18.43 67.99 -0.29
N LYS A 286 -18.88 67.19 -1.27
CA LYS A 286 -18.98 65.73 -1.13
C LYS A 286 -17.62 65.04 -1.15
N LEU A 287 -16.58 65.53 -1.84
CA LEU A 287 -15.19 65.05 -1.70
C LEU A 287 -14.60 65.50 -0.38
N GLN A 288 -14.80 66.73 0.10
CA GLN A 288 -14.26 67.14 1.40
C GLN A 288 -14.82 66.28 2.51
N ILE A 289 -16.15 66.06 2.52
CA ILE A 289 -16.81 65.19 3.49
C ILE A 289 -16.40 63.73 3.28
N LYS A 290 -16.37 63.22 2.04
CA LYS A 290 -16.02 61.82 1.76
C LYS A 290 -14.53 61.55 1.91
N LEU A 291 -13.62 62.50 1.68
CA LEU A 291 -12.19 62.39 2.04
C LEU A 291 -12.02 62.51 3.54
N GLN A 292 -12.63 63.47 4.23
CA GLN A 292 -12.50 63.56 5.69
C GLN A 292 -13.01 62.28 6.36
N ILE A 293 -14.19 61.79 5.99
CA ILE A 293 -14.76 60.55 6.51
C ILE A 293 -13.94 59.34 6.06
N LYS A 294 -13.60 59.20 4.77
CA LYS A 294 -12.85 58.04 4.29
C LYS A 294 -11.39 58.06 4.75
N LEU A 295 -10.77 59.20 5.00
CA LEU A 295 -9.42 59.28 5.55
C LEU A 295 -9.45 59.08 7.07
N GLN A 296 -10.38 59.70 7.83
CA GLN A 296 -10.52 59.41 9.26
C GLN A 296 -10.94 57.97 9.53
N ILE A 297 -12.01 57.46 8.90
CA ILE A 297 -12.50 56.09 9.08
C ILE A 297 -11.50 55.08 8.50
N LYS A 298 -11.03 55.23 7.26
CA LYS A 298 -10.14 54.22 6.64
C LYS A 298 -8.73 54.29 7.20
N LEU A 299 -8.26 55.42 7.76
CA LEU A 299 -6.97 55.45 8.46
C LEU A 299 -7.15 54.96 9.91
N GLN A 300 -8.11 55.48 10.69
CA GLN A 300 -8.32 55.01 12.07
C GLN A 300 -8.74 53.53 12.14
N ILE A 301 -9.77 53.09 11.39
CA ILE A 301 -10.23 51.70 11.41
C ILE A 301 -9.17 50.77 10.82
N LYS A 302 -8.54 51.11 9.68
CA LYS A 302 -7.54 50.21 9.09
C LYS A 302 -6.28 50.15 9.95
N LEU A 303 -5.85 51.24 10.57
CA LEU A 303 -4.69 51.23 11.46
C LEU A 303 -5.02 50.52 12.78
N GLN A 304 -6.20 50.76 13.38
CA GLN A 304 -6.65 50.06 14.59
C GLN A 304 -6.85 48.56 14.35
N ILE A 305 -7.56 48.15 13.29
CA ILE A 305 -7.74 46.74 12.95
C ILE A 305 -6.40 46.10 12.62
N LYS A 306 -5.54 46.76 11.82
CA LYS A 306 -4.22 46.20 11.48
C LYS A 306 -3.30 46.09 12.70
N LEU A 307 -3.33 47.06 13.62
CA LEU A 307 -2.60 46.96 14.89
C LEU A 307 -3.18 45.86 15.78
N GLN A 308 -4.51 45.80 15.94
CA GLN A 308 -5.17 44.78 16.76
C GLN A 308 -4.89 43.38 16.23
N ILE A 309 -5.06 43.14 14.92
CA ILE A 309 -4.73 41.85 14.30
C ILE A 309 -3.24 41.53 14.48
N LYS A 310 -2.34 42.50 14.27
CA LYS A 310 -0.89 42.27 14.41
C LYS A 310 -0.49 41.97 15.86
N LEU A 311 -1.08 42.67 16.83
CA LEU A 311 -0.88 42.38 18.26
C LEU A 311 -1.48 41.04 18.65
N GLN A 312 -2.69 40.72 18.19
CA GLN A 312 -3.37 39.47 18.48
C GLN A 312 -2.58 38.29 17.91
N ILE A 313 -2.13 38.35 16.66
CA ILE A 313 -1.25 37.33 16.06
C ILE A 313 0.05 37.21 16.85
N LYS A 314 0.69 38.32 17.25
CA LYS A 314 1.96 38.28 18.00
C LYS A 314 1.78 37.66 19.38
N ILE A 315 0.72 38.03 20.10
CA ILE A 315 0.37 37.48 21.41
C ILE A 315 0.00 36.01 21.28
N THR A 316 -0.88 35.64 20.35
CA THR A 316 -1.27 34.25 20.10
C THR A 316 -0.05 33.41 19.73
N ASN A 317 0.83 33.87 18.85
CA ASN A 317 2.03 33.12 18.51
C ASN A 317 3.01 32.99 19.68
N GLN A 318 3.18 34.03 20.50
CA GLN A 318 4.01 33.93 21.71
C GLN A 318 3.41 32.98 22.74
N ILE A 319 2.11 33.08 23.01
CA ILE A 319 1.40 32.21 23.95
C ILE A 319 1.41 30.77 23.44
N THR A 320 1.03 30.54 22.18
CA THR A 320 1.06 29.21 21.57
C THR A 320 2.46 28.64 21.55
N ASN A 321 3.50 29.38 21.16
CA ASN A 321 4.86 28.85 21.18
C ASN A 321 5.35 28.56 22.60
N GLN A 322 5.05 29.42 23.58
CA GLN A 322 5.45 29.16 24.97
C GLN A 322 4.68 27.98 25.57
N ILE A 323 3.37 27.90 25.38
CA ILE A 323 2.51 26.83 25.87
C ILE A 323 2.84 25.53 25.15
N THR A 324 2.86 25.50 23.81
CA THR A 324 3.21 24.31 23.03
C THR A 324 4.62 23.85 23.37
N ASN A 325 5.64 24.72 23.38
CA ASN A 325 6.99 24.25 23.69
C ASN A 325 7.14 23.79 25.14
N LYS A 326 6.53 24.45 26.13
CA LYS A 326 6.62 23.99 27.53
C LYS A 326 5.80 22.73 27.76
N ILE A 327 4.56 22.67 27.27
CA ILE A 327 3.65 21.55 27.52
C ILE A 327 4.06 20.37 26.66
N THR A 328 4.22 20.54 25.35
CA THR A 328 4.59 19.45 24.43
C THR A 328 5.96 18.87 24.79
N ASN A 329 7.00 19.68 24.97
CA ASN A 329 8.32 19.09 25.27
C ASN A 329 8.37 18.48 26.67
N LYS A 330 7.73 19.08 27.68
CA LYS A 330 7.78 18.55 29.05
C LYS A 330 6.87 17.34 29.24
N ILE A 331 5.72 17.29 28.57
CA ILE A 331 4.79 16.16 28.62
C ILE A 331 5.27 15.05 27.71
N ILE A 332 5.56 15.31 26.43
CA ILE A 332 6.01 14.28 25.48
C ILE A 332 7.34 13.69 25.94
N ASN A 333 8.37 14.47 26.27
CA ASN A 333 9.65 13.86 26.67
C ASN A 333 9.52 13.07 27.97
N LYS A 334 8.70 13.55 28.92
CA LYS A 334 8.55 12.86 30.21
C LYS A 334 7.64 11.64 30.12
N ILE A 335 6.59 11.67 29.32
CA ILE A 335 5.69 10.54 29.09
C ILE A 335 6.35 9.54 28.16
N THR A 336 6.83 9.95 26.98
CA THR A 336 7.50 9.08 26.01
C THR A 336 8.73 8.42 26.62
N ASN A 337 9.66 9.15 27.25
CA ASN A 337 10.85 8.49 27.80
C ASN A 337 10.50 7.55 28.97
N LYS A 338 9.53 7.92 29.82
CA LYS A 338 9.18 7.12 30.99
C LYS A 338 8.32 5.91 30.63
N ILE A 339 7.41 6.04 29.66
CA ILE A 339 6.57 4.94 29.17
C ILE A 339 7.38 4.06 28.24
N THR A 340 8.03 4.60 27.22
CA THR A 340 8.80 3.82 26.25
C THR A 340 9.94 3.07 26.93
N ASN A 341 10.76 3.70 27.79
CA ASN A 341 11.86 2.96 28.44
C ASN A 341 11.33 1.93 29.44
N LYS A 342 10.27 2.23 30.19
CA LYS A 342 9.77 1.32 31.22
C LYS A 342 8.96 0.17 30.64
N ILE A 343 8.20 0.38 29.57
CA ILE A 343 7.45 -0.66 28.86
C ILE A 343 8.41 -1.47 28.00
N THR A 344 9.23 -0.84 27.16
CA THR A 344 10.16 -1.55 26.27
C THR A 344 11.17 -2.37 27.08
N ASN A 345 11.85 -1.80 28.07
CA ASN A 345 12.83 -2.59 28.82
C ASN A 345 12.18 -3.69 29.65
N LYS A 346 10.98 -3.47 30.19
CA LYS A 346 10.33 -4.47 31.04
C LYS A 346 9.65 -5.56 30.23
N ILE A 347 9.06 -5.25 29.08
CA ILE A 347 8.45 -6.23 28.19
C ILE A 347 9.52 -6.96 27.40
N THR A 348 10.46 -6.26 26.76
CA THR A 348 11.53 -6.90 25.98
C THR A 348 12.39 -7.77 26.87
N ASN A 349 12.88 -7.29 28.02
CA ASN A 349 13.72 -8.16 28.86
C ASN A 349 12.95 -9.34 29.44
N LYS A 350 11.66 -9.17 29.76
CA LYS A 350 10.86 -10.26 30.34
C LYS A 350 10.48 -11.30 29.28
N ILE A 351 10.02 -10.87 28.11
CA ILE A 351 9.67 -11.76 26.99
C ILE A 351 10.93 -12.42 26.43
N THR A 352 11.94 -11.64 26.07
CA THR A 352 13.19 -12.17 25.49
C THR A 352 13.87 -13.12 26.47
N ASN A 353 14.11 -12.73 27.73
CA ASN A 353 14.85 -13.61 28.64
C ASN A 353 14.02 -14.78 29.16
N GLN A 354 12.71 -14.62 29.42
CA GLN A 354 11.91 -15.74 29.92
C GLN A 354 11.51 -16.71 28.82
N ILE A 355 11.15 -16.23 27.63
CA ILE A 355 10.71 -17.12 26.55
C ILE A 355 11.91 -17.74 25.86
N ILE A 356 12.93 -16.96 25.49
CA ILE A 356 14.08 -17.51 24.75
C ILE A 356 14.89 -18.43 25.65
N ASN A 357 15.28 -18.04 26.86
CA ASN A 357 16.10 -18.94 27.69
C ASN A 357 15.33 -20.21 28.07
N LYS A 358 14.01 -20.10 28.35
CA LYS A 358 13.24 -21.26 28.76
C LYS A 358 12.95 -22.20 27.59
N ILE A 359 12.61 -21.68 26.41
CA ILE A 359 12.41 -22.49 25.21
C ILE A 359 13.74 -23.07 24.73
N THR A 360 14.78 -22.25 24.60
CA THR A 360 16.11 -22.70 24.15
C THR A 360 16.68 -23.74 25.09
N ASN A 361 16.64 -23.55 26.41
CA ASN A 361 17.17 -24.56 27.33
C ASN A 361 16.29 -25.82 27.34
N GLN A 362 14.96 -25.70 27.36
CA GLN A 362 14.10 -26.89 27.35
C GLN A 362 14.21 -27.69 26.05
N ILE A 363 14.29 -27.03 24.90
CA ILE A 363 14.44 -27.69 23.60
C ILE A 363 15.86 -28.27 23.49
N THR A 364 16.89 -27.52 23.85
CA THR A 364 18.29 -27.99 23.77
C THR A 364 18.50 -29.17 24.70
N ASP A 365 18.03 -29.12 25.95
CA ASP A 365 18.19 -30.21 26.91
C ASP A 365 17.39 -31.44 26.50
N LYS A 366 16.14 -31.28 26.03
CA LYS A 366 15.33 -32.43 25.57
C LYS A 366 15.91 -33.06 24.32
N ILE A 367 16.19 -32.26 23.28
CA ILE A 367 16.67 -32.78 22.00
C ILE A 367 18.08 -33.35 22.17
N THR A 368 19.00 -32.63 22.82
CA THR A 368 20.37 -33.09 23.00
C THR A 368 20.40 -34.35 23.86
N ASN A 369 19.69 -34.40 24.99
CA ASN A 369 19.72 -35.60 25.83
C ASN A 369 18.96 -36.77 25.21
N GLN A 370 17.82 -36.56 24.54
CA GLN A 370 17.10 -37.66 23.89
C GLN A 370 17.88 -38.20 22.70
N ILE A 371 18.35 -37.35 21.80
CA ILE A 371 19.10 -37.78 20.62
C ILE A 371 20.43 -38.39 21.04
N THR A 372 21.20 -37.73 21.91
CA THR A 372 22.50 -38.25 22.35
C THR A 372 22.34 -39.56 23.10
N ASN A 373 21.40 -39.68 24.05
CA ASN A 373 21.24 -40.93 24.79
C ASN A 373 20.65 -42.04 23.92
N GLN A 374 19.65 -41.76 23.06
CA GLN A 374 19.08 -42.79 22.20
C GLN A 374 20.08 -43.26 21.16
N ILE A 375 20.73 -42.34 20.44
CA ILE A 375 21.70 -42.70 19.40
C ILE A 375 22.93 -43.35 20.03
N THR A 376 23.51 -42.76 21.08
CA THR A 376 24.70 -43.33 21.72
C THR A 376 24.40 -44.68 22.32
N ASN A 377 23.30 -44.86 23.05
CA ASN A 377 23.00 -46.15 23.66
C ASN A 377 22.58 -47.20 22.63
N GLN A 378 21.77 -46.84 21.62
CA GLN A 378 21.38 -47.81 20.59
C GLN A 378 22.56 -48.21 19.72
N ILE A 379 23.34 -47.25 19.22
CA ILE A 379 24.51 -47.54 18.38
C ILE A 379 25.57 -48.27 19.20
N THR A 380 25.91 -47.80 20.41
CA THR A 380 26.93 -48.45 21.24
C THR A 380 26.49 -49.85 21.63
N ASN A 381 25.25 -50.06 22.07
CA ASN A 381 24.79 -51.40 22.45
C ASN A 381 24.66 -52.32 21.23
N GLN A 382 24.13 -51.84 20.10
CA GLN A 382 24.00 -52.68 18.90
C GLN A 382 25.37 -53.02 18.32
N ILE A 383 26.26 -52.05 18.15
CA ILE A 383 27.60 -52.28 17.61
C ILE A 383 28.42 -53.13 18.59
N THR A 384 28.46 -52.77 19.88
CA THR A 384 29.22 -53.54 20.88
C THR A 384 28.68 -54.96 21.00
N ASN A 385 27.37 -55.17 21.10
CA ASN A 385 26.84 -56.52 21.22
C ASN A 385 26.98 -57.32 19.92
N GLN A 386 26.76 -56.73 18.75
CA GLN A 386 26.92 -57.47 17.49
C GLN A 386 28.37 -57.79 17.18
N ILE A 387 29.28 -56.83 17.36
CA ILE A 387 30.71 -57.03 17.12
C ILE A 387 31.28 -57.96 18.18
N THR A 388 31.02 -57.73 19.47
CA THR A 388 31.54 -58.59 20.54
C THR A 388 30.96 -59.99 20.41
N ASN A 389 29.66 -60.18 20.20
CA ASN A 389 29.12 -61.53 20.07
C ASN A 389 29.58 -62.22 18.79
N LYS A 390 29.67 -61.53 17.63
CA LYS A 390 30.19 -62.17 16.41
C LYS A 390 31.69 -62.46 16.51
N ILE A 391 32.50 -61.52 16.98
CA ILE A 391 33.94 -61.70 17.07
C ILE A 391 34.27 -62.70 18.17
N THR A 392 33.76 -62.52 19.38
CA THR A 392 33.99 -63.45 20.49
C THR A 392 33.46 -64.83 20.15
N ASN A 393 32.22 -65.02 19.70
CA ASN A 393 31.76 -66.39 19.41
C ASN A 393 32.51 -67.02 18.23
N LYS A 394 32.87 -66.27 17.20
CA LYS A 394 33.54 -66.82 16.01
C LYS A 394 35.02 -67.05 16.24
N ILE A 395 35.70 -66.21 17.01
CA ILE A 395 37.11 -66.37 17.37
C ILE A 395 37.22 -67.39 18.50
N THR A 396 36.50 -67.23 19.61
CA THR A 396 36.54 -68.14 20.75
C THR A 396 36.14 -69.55 20.33
N ASN A 397 35.00 -69.77 19.66
CA ASN A 397 34.63 -71.15 19.29
C ASN A 397 35.59 -71.75 18.25
N LYS A 398 36.10 -70.97 17.30
CA LYS A 398 36.96 -71.52 16.24
C LYS A 398 38.39 -71.73 16.71
N ILE A 399 38.92 -70.85 17.58
CA ILE A 399 40.25 -70.98 18.16
C ILE A 399 40.23 -71.98 19.30
N ILE A 400 39.31 -71.89 20.25
CA ILE A 400 39.23 -72.83 21.38
C ILE A 400 38.95 -74.23 20.87
N ASN A 401 37.97 -74.46 20.00
CA ASN A 401 37.72 -75.83 19.52
C ASN A 401 38.89 -76.37 18.71
N LYS A 402 39.58 -75.54 17.92
CA LYS A 402 40.72 -76.00 17.12
C LYS A 402 41.95 -76.27 18.00
N ILE A 403 42.26 -75.39 18.94
CA ILE A 403 43.38 -75.53 19.87
C ILE A 403 43.11 -76.67 20.85
N ILE A 404 41.95 -76.72 21.50
CA ILE A 404 41.60 -77.81 22.43
C ILE A 404 41.59 -79.14 21.69
N ASN A 405 40.92 -79.26 20.54
CA ASN A 405 40.88 -80.55 19.84
C ASN A 405 42.25 -80.96 19.29
N GLN A 406 43.08 -80.03 18.80
CA GLN A 406 44.42 -80.39 18.31
C GLN A 406 45.36 -80.70 19.47
N ILE A 407 45.41 -79.87 20.50
CA ILE A 407 46.34 -80.04 21.63
C ILE A 407 45.93 -81.24 22.47
N ILE A 408 44.65 -81.39 22.87
CA ILE A 408 44.22 -82.52 23.67
C ILE A 408 44.38 -83.82 22.88
N ASN A 409 43.88 -83.90 21.64
CA ASN A 409 43.96 -85.17 20.92
C ASN A 409 45.38 -85.51 20.46
N GLN A 410 46.24 -84.54 20.12
CA GLN A 410 47.61 -84.86 19.73
C GLN A 410 48.51 -85.09 20.93
N ILE A 411 48.45 -84.23 21.95
CA ILE A 411 49.36 -84.35 23.10
C ILE A 411 48.93 -85.49 24.00
N ILE A 412 47.65 -85.61 24.38
CA ILE A 412 47.22 -86.69 25.27
C ILE A 412 47.37 -88.04 24.57
N ASN A 413 46.88 -88.22 23.34
CA ASN A 413 47.03 -89.54 22.70
C ASN A 413 48.51 -89.88 22.45
N LYS A 414 49.36 -88.92 22.10
CA LYS A 414 50.78 -89.20 21.87
C LYS A 414 51.53 -89.48 23.17
N ILE A 415 51.28 -88.71 24.23
CA ILE A 415 51.89 -88.92 25.55
C ILE A 415 51.34 -90.22 26.17
N THR A 416 50.03 -90.45 26.18
CA THR A 416 49.44 -91.68 26.69
C THR A 416 49.97 -92.89 25.91
N ASN A 417 49.97 -92.87 24.58
CA ASN A 417 50.52 -93.99 23.82
C ASN A 417 52.02 -94.17 24.02
N GLN A 418 52.82 -93.10 24.12
CA GLN A 418 54.25 -93.21 24.39
C GLN A 418 54.54 -93.71 25.79
N ILE A 419 53.91 -93.15 26.82
CA ILE A 419 54.10 -93.55 28.21
C ILE A 419 53.60 -94.97 28.40
N THR A 420 52.37 -95.30 27.98
CA THR A 420 51.84 -96.65 28.12
C THR A 420 52.70 -97.65 27.36
N ASN A 421 53.06 -97.41 26.10
CA ASN A 421 53.89 -98.37 25.36
C ASN A 421 55.31 -98.46 25.92
N GLN A 422 55.96 -97.35 26.29
CA GLN A 422 57.32 -97.41 26.84
C GLN A 422 57.33 -98.03 28.23
N PHE A 423 56.50 -97.56 29.16
CA PHE A 423 56.49 -98.10 30.52
C PHE A 423 56.00 -99.54 30.55
N THR A 424 54.92 -99.88 29.85
CA THR A 424 54.45 -101.27 29.82
C THR A 424 55.50 -102.17 29.18
N ASN A 425 56.06 -101.81 28.01
CA ASN A 425 57.08 -102.67 27.39
C ASN A 425 58.38 -102.73 28.19
N GLN A 426 58.86 -101.62 28.76
CA GLN A 426 60.08 -101.63 29.57
C GLN A 426 59.90 -102.39 30.87
N ILE A 427 58.82 -102.14 31.61
CA ILE A 427 58.55 -102.83 32.88
C ILE A 427 58.30 -104.31 32.61
N THR A 428 57.46 -104.66 31.64
CA THR A 428 57.22 -106.07 31.29
C THR A 428 58.53 -106.74 30.85
N ASN A 429 59.32 -106.14 29.96
CA ASN A 429 60.58 -106.75 29.53
C ASN A 429 61.62 -106.81 30.66
N GLN A 430 61.75 -105.79 31.51
CA GLN A 430 62.69 -105.80 32.63
C GLN A 430 62.28 -106.79 33.70
N ILE A 431 61.01 -106.80 34.11
CA ILE A 431 60.50 -107.73 35.12
C ILE A 431 60.56 -109.16 34.58
N THR A 432 60.10 -109.42 33.35
CA THR A 432 60.20 -110.76 32.74
C THR A 432 61.65 -111.18 32.63
N ASN A 433 62.56 -110.34 32.11
CA ASN A 433 63.98 -110.72 32.00
C ASN A 433 64.65 -110.87 33.36
N GLN A 434 64.34 -110.05 34.36
CA GLN A 434 64.92 -110.18 35.71
C GLN A 434 64.38 -111.42 36.43
N ILE A 435 63.06 -111.66 36.40
CA ILE A 435 62.47 -112.85 37.02
C ILE A 435 62.97 -114.11 36.31
N THR A 436 62.92 -114.15 34.98
CA THR A 436 63.42 -115.30 34.20
C THR A 436 64.91 -115.51 34.43
N ASN A 437 65.76 -114.48 34.32
CA ASN A 437 67.21 -114.68 34.41
C ASN A 437 67.72 -114.82 35.85
N GLN A 438 67.10 -114.19 36.85
CA GLN A 438 67.58 -114.28 38.23
C GLN A 438 66.93 -115.43 38.98
N ILE A 439 65.61 -115.62 38.87
CA ILE A 439 64.92 -116.65 39.65
C ILE A 439 65.11 -118.00 39.00
N ILE A 440 64.87 -118.14 37.68
CA ILE A 440 65.00 -119.45 37.02
C ILE A 440 66.45 -119.92 37.02
N ASN A 441 67.42 -119.08 36.63
CA ASN A 441 68.82 -119.54 36.64
C ASN A 441 69.32 -119.86 38.05
N LYS A 442 68.90 -119.11 39.08
CA LYS A 442 69.34 -119.36 40.45
C LYS A 442 68.69 -120.61 41.04
N ILE A 443 67.39 -120.85 40.78
CA ILE A 443 66.71 -122.08 41.16
C ILE A 443 67.29 -123.27 40.39
N THR A 444 67.45 -123.18 39.07
CA THR A 444 68.07 -124.23 38.25
C THR A 444 69.47 -124.54 38.74
N ASN A 445 70.33 -123.55 38.95
CA ASN A 445 71.69 -123.78 39.47
C ASN A 445 71.69 -124.37 40.89
N GLN A 446 70.78 -123.95 41.78
CA GLN A 446 70.67 -124.54 43.12
C GLN A 446 70.17 -125.98 43.09
N ILE A 447 69.14 -126.29 42.31
CA ILE A 447 68.61 -127.65 42.14
C ILE A 447 69.67 -128.53 41.49
N THR A 448 70.31 -128.09 40.40
CA THR A 448 71.40 -128.83 39.76
C THR A 448 72.52 -129.13 40.76
N ASN A 449 72.99 -128.14 41.52
CA ASN A 449 74.04 -128.33 42.54
C ASN A 449 73.61 -129.26 43.68
N GLN A 450 72.35 -129.23 44.10
CA GLN A 450 71.83 -130.15 45.12
C GLN A 450 71.74 -131.58 44.59
N ILE A 451 71.31 -131.76 43.34
CA ILE A 451 71.25 -133.05 42.66
C ILE A 451 72.67 -133.62 42.51
N THR A 452 73.67 -132.83 42.08
CA THR A 452 75.07 -133.30 42.02
C THR A 452 75.59 -133.68 43.41
N LYS A 453 75.30 -132.88 44.45
CA LYS A 453 75.68 -133.24 45.83
C LYS A 453 75.03 -134.53 46.31
N LEU A 454 73.76 -134.75 45.98
CA LEU A 454 73.04 -135.99 46.31
C LEU A 454 73.60 -137.19 45.53
N GLN A 455 73.90 -137.03 44.24
CA GLN A 455 74.54 -138.08 43.42
C GLN A 455 75.93 -138.46 43.97
N ILE A 456 76.75 -137.47 44.34
CA ILE A 456 78.06 -137.71 44.98
C ILE A 456 77.87 -138.43 46.33
N LYS A 457 76.91 -137.98 47.16
CA LYS A 457 76.59 -138.68 48.42
C LYS A 457 76.09 -140.11 48.20
N LEU A 458 75.32 -140.37 47.14
CA LEU A 458 74.84 -141.71 46.80
C LEU A 458 76.00 -142.60 46.32
N GLN A 459 76.92 -142.08 45.48
CA GLN A 459 78.13 -142.77 45.04
C GLN A 459 79.03 -143.13 46.23
N ILE A 460 79.26 -142.20 47.16
CA ILE A 460 80.04 -142.46 48.38
C ILE A 460 79.34 -143.51 49.26
N LYS A 461 78.01 -143.46 49.42
CA LYS A 461 77.27 -144.47 50.18
C LYS A 461 77.28 -145.85 49.51
N LEU A 462 77.31 -145.93 48.19
CA LEU A 462 77.41 -147.19 47.44
C LEU A 462 78.83 -147.79 47.50
N GLN A 463 79.88 -146.96 47.60
CA GLN A 463 81.27 -147.42 47.74
C GLN A 463 81.67 -147.88 49.15
N ILE A 464 80.92 -147.52 50.21
CA ILE A 464 81.20 -147.97 51.58
C ILE A 464 80.41 -149.27 51.93
N LYS A 465 79.59 -149.78 51.01
CA LYS A 465 78.73 -150.97 51.21
C LYS A 465 79.15 -152.21 50.41
N LEU A 466 80.36 -152.23 49.88
CA LEU A 466 81.07 -153.37 49.30
C LEU A 466 82.47 -153.40 49.91
#